data_AF-A0A432VEQ8-F1
#
_entry.id   AF-A0A432VEQ8-F1
#
_cell.length_a   1.000
_cell.length_b   1.000
_cell.length_c   1.000
_cell.angle_alpha   90.00
_cell.angle_beta   90.00
_cell.angle_gamma   90.00
#
_symmetry.space_group_name_H-M   'P 1'
#
loop_
_entity.id
_entity.type
_entity.pdbx_description
1 polymer ?
#
loop_
_entity_poly.entity_id
_entity_poly.type
_entity_poly.pdbx_seq_one_letter_code
_entity_poly.pdbx_strand_id
1 'polypeptide(L)' 'WPAMTMAFKAAPGITDAAKVGDKVDFDVTLVGSAGEVTAIQKKP' A
#
# COMPACT_ATOMS: atom_id res chain seq x y z
N TRP A 1 -7.39 -3.18 10.18
CA TRP A 1 -7.66 -1.85 10.74
C TRP A 1 -9.02 -1.36 10.26
N PRO A 2 -9.75 -0.52 11.02
CA PRO A 2 -10.95 0.15 10.49
C PRO A 2 -10.59 1.05 9.30
N ALA A 3 -11.58 1.48 8.51
CA ALA A 3 -11.35 2.41 7.41
C ALA A 3 -10.78 3.75 7.94
N MET A 4 -9.53 4.05 7.60
CA MET A 4 -8.82 5.26 8.03
C MET A 4 -7.63 5.55 7.12
N THR A 5 -7.12 6.78 7.14
CA THR A 5 -5.87 7.14 6.43
C THR A 5 -4.67 6.72 7.27
N MET A 6 -3.79 5.89 6.71
CA MET A 6 -2.55 5.44 7.34
C MET A 6 -1.38 5.61 6.38
N ALA A 7 -0.18 5.83 6.92
CA ALA A 7 1.05 5.82 6.15
C ALA A 7 1.69 4.44 6.21
N PHE A 8 2.04 3.89 5.03
CA PHE A 8 2.82 2.66 4.90
C PHE A 8 4.13 2.95 4.19
N LYS A 9 5.17 2.19 4.52
CA LYS A 9 6.43 2.24 3.78
C LYS A 9 6.28 1.38 2.52
N ALA A 10 6.79 1.86 1.39
CA ALA A 10 6.85 1.11 0.14
C ALA A 10 8.11 1.47 -0.63
N ALA A 11 8.63 0.54 -1.44
CA ALA A 11 9.69 0.85 -2.38
C ALA A 11 9.15 1.72 -3.54
N PRO A 12 9.96 2.62 -4.14
CA PRO A 12 9.50 3.52 -5.21
C PRO A 12 8.85 2.79 -6.39
N GLY A 13 9.44 1.67 -6.84
CA GLY A 13 8.91 0.88 -7.96
C GLY A 13 7.54 0.23 -7.70
N ILE A 14 7.11 0.14 -6.44
CA ILE A 14 5.76 -0.33 -6.08
C ILE A 14 4.75 0.81 -6.21
N THR A 15 5.13 2.03 -5.82
CA THR A 15 4.23 3.19 -5.89
C THR A 15 3.98 3.67 -7.32
N ASP A 16 4.88 3.38 -8.26
CA ASP A 16 4.72 3.73 -9.69
C ASP A 16 3.48 3.07 -10.33
N ALA A 17 2.99 1.98 -9.74
CA ALA A 17 1.79 1.28 -10.20
C ALA A 17 0.47 1.99 -9.80
N ALA A 18 0.50 3.02 -8.97
CA ALA A 18 -0.69 3.69 -8.45
C ALA A 18 -0.60 5.22 -8.56
N LYS A 19 -1.74 5.88 -8.76
CA LYS A 19 -1.86 7.35 -8.67
C LYS A 19 -2.85 7.75 -7.58
N VAL A 20 -2.72 8.99 -7.11
CA VAL A 20 -3.70 9.58 -6.19
C VAL A 20 -5.10 9.49 -6.78
N GLY A 21 -6.05 8.97 -5.98
CA GLY A 21 -7.43 8.73 -6.40
C GLY A 21 -7.72 7.32 -6.90
N ASP A 22 -6.71 6.48 -7.16
CA ASP A 22 -6.92 5.08 -7.50
C ASP A 22 -7.42 4.29 -6.29
N LYS A 23 -8.41 3.43 -6.53
CA LYS A 23 -8.71 2.32 -5.63
C LYS A 23 -7.77 1.17 -5.97
N VAL A 24 -6.99 0.76 -5.00
CA VAL A 24 -6.02 -0.33 -5.15
C VAL A 24 -6.22 -1.35 -4.04
N ASP A 25 -5.93 -2.60 -4.36
CA ASP A 25 -5.64 -3.62 -3.36
C ASP A 25 -4.12 -3.68 -3.18
N PHE A 26 -3.66 -3.91 -1.95
CA PHE A 26 -2.24 -3.96 -1.65
C PHE A 26 -1.94 -5.01 -0.59
N ASP A 27 -0.78 -5.63 -0.72
CA ASP A 27 -0.26 -6.59 0.25
C ASP A 27 0.69 -5.88 1.20
N VAL A 28 0.55 -6.15 2.50
CA VAL A 28 1.40 -5.57 3.55
C VAL A 28 2.04 -6.67 4.38
N THR A 29 3.35 -6.56 4.59
CA THR A 29 4.08 -7.37 5.57
C THR A 29 4.34 -6.52 6.81
N LEU A 30 4.08 -7.09 7.99
CA LEU A 30 4.33 -6.43 9.27
C LEU A 30 5.70 -6.85 9.81
N VAL A 31 6.56 -5.86 10.03
CA VAL A 31 7.86 -6.03 10.70
C VAL A 31 7.84 -5.19 11.98
N GLY A 32 7.64 -5.85 13.12
CA GLY A 32 7.42 -5.18 14.40
C GLY A 32 6.13 -4.36 14.38
N SER A 33 6.24 -3.04 14.54
CA SER A 33 5.11 -2.09 14.48
C SER A 33 4.97 -1.37 13.12
N ALA A 34 5.86 -1.64 12.15
CA ALA A 34 5.85 -1.02 10.84
C ALA A 34 5.20 -1.94 9.79
N GLY A 35 4.32 -1.37 8.96
CA GLY A 35 3.77 -2.03 7.78
C GLY A 35 4.55 -1.64 6.53
N GLU A 36 5.09 -2.64 5.82
CA GLU A 36 5.76 -2.47 4.53
C GLU A 36 4.91 -3.07 3.41
N VAL A 37 4.56 -2.25 2.41
CA VAL A 37 3.81 -2.69 1.23
C VAL A 37 4.73 -3.45 0.31
N THR A 38 4.35 -4.67 -0.03
CA THR A 38 5.14 -5.58 -0.88
C THR A 38 4.56 -5.74 -2.27
N ALA A 39 3.28 -5.40 -2.49
CA ALA A 39 2.65 -5.36 -3.80
C ALA A 39 1.45 -4.40 -3.82
N ILE A 40 1.18 -3.80 -4.99
CA ILE A 40 -0.03 -3.00 -5.26
C ILE A 40 -0.67 -3.49 -6.56
N GLN A 41 -1.98 -3.65 -6.56
CA GLN A 41 -2.79 -4.01 -7.72
C GLN A 41 -3.95 -3.03 -7.88
N LYS A 42 -4.18 -2.55 -9.11
CA LYS A 42 -5.34 -1.71 -9.37
C LYS A 42 -6.62 -2.55 -9.29
N LYS A 43 -7.62 -2.03 -8.58
CA LYS A 43 -8.96 -2.58 -8.68
C LYS A 43 -9.61 -2.12 -9.99
N PRO A 44 -10.29 -3.00 -10.73
CA PRO A 44 -11.08 -2.61 -11.90
C PRO A 44 -12.25 -1.68 -11.53
#